data_AF-A0A7S4EWG8-F1
#
_entry.id   AF-A0A7S4EWG8-F1
#
_cell.length_a   1.000
_cell.length_b   1.000
_cell.length_c   1.000
_cell.angle_alpha   90.00
_cell.angle_beta   90.00
_cell.angle_gamma   90.00
#
_symmetry.space_group_name_H-M   'P 1'
#
loop_
_entity.id
_entity.type
_entity.pdbx_description
1 polymer ?
#
loop_
_entity_poly.entity_id
_entity_poly.type
_entity_poly.pdbx_seq_one_letter_code
_entity_poly.pdbx_strand_id
1 'polypeptide(L)'
;NNNSSRFGKFVRIHYSEDGCISGATTLHYLLERSRLVDISPRERNYHIFYQLCAAAAAAADEGSEDDSSQPALMAPESHEGGGADRSEAKKAHDDDDADAKSLRRMLRGLKLKRASEYHYLTRNGAVVDVEGRDDADDFEAVAQALHELGVRRDTEQRQLFRLLASLLELGQVGFTPTPDGCVVDPQTSAELGRAAQLLG
;
A
#
# COMPACT_ATOMS: atom_id res chain seq x y z
N ASN A 1 -8.05 9.61 19.97
CA ASN A 1 -8.94 9.37 18.81
C ASN A 1 -8.14 8.56 17.80
N ASN A 2 -8.58 7.33 17.50
CA ASN A 2 -7.81 6.35 16.73
C ASN A 2 -8.01 6.45 15.21
N ASN A 3 -8.89 7.34 14.75
CA ASN A 3 -9.15 7.60 13.33
C ASN A 3 -9.33 9.11 13.06
N SER A 4 -8.45 9.92 13.63
CA SER A 4 -8.50 11.39 13.51
C SER A 4 -8.16 11.85 12.08
N SER A 5 -9.02 12.66 11.47
CA SER A 5 -8.69 13.35 10.22
C SER A 5 -7.65 14.43 10.47
N ARG A 6 -6.54 14.42 9.72
CA ARG A 6 -5.41 15.38 9.84
C ARG A 6 -5.27 16.29 8.60
N PHE A 7 -6.41 16.52 7.95
CA PHE A 7 -6.61 17.50 6.90
C PHE A 7 -8.08 17.94 6.94
N GLY A 8 -8.35 19.18 6.54
CA GLY A 8 -9.70 19.66 6.31
C GLY A 8 -10.24 19.12 4.99
N LYS A 9 -11.46 18.57 5.00
CA LYS A 9 -12.16 18.07 3.82
C LYS A 9 -13.44 18.87 3.60
N PHE A 10 -13.55 19.56 2.47
CA PHE A 10 -14.77 20.21 2.03
C PHE A 10 -15.34 19.45 0.84
N VAL A 11 -16.54 18.91 0.99
CA VAL A 11 -17.25 18.20 -0.08
C VAL A 11 -18.36 19.10 -0.60
N ARG A 12 -18.25 19.53 -1.85
CA ARG A 12 -19.28 20.29 -2.56
C ARG A 12 -20.12 19.34 -3.40
N ILE A 13 -21.40 19.22 -3.09
CA ILE A 13 -22.37 18.47 -3.90
C ILE A 13 -22.97 19.44 -4.91
N HIS A 14 -22.99 19.04 -6.17
CA HIS A 14 -23.57 19.81 -7.27
C HIS A 14 -24.98 19.31 -7.56
N TYR A 15 -25.89 20.24 -7.80
CA TYR A 15 -27.28 19.96 -8.15
C TYR A 15 -27.57 20.50 -9.55
N SER A 16 -28.40 19.79 -10.31
CA SER A 16 -28.99 20.30 -11.56
C SER A 16 -30.07 21.32 -11.26
N GLU A 17 -30.55 22.03 -12.29
CA GLU A 17 -31.67 22.97 -12.19
C GLU A 17 -32.95 22.28 -11.66
N ASP A 18 -33.12 20.98 -11.94
CA ASP A 18 -34.24 20.16 -11.46
C ASP A 18 -34.07 19.67 -10.00
N GLY A 19 -32.99 20.07 -9.32
CA GLY A 19 -32.72 19.67 -7.93
C GLY A 19 -32.16 18.25 -7.75
N CYS A 20 -31.78 17.57 -8.84
CA CYS A 20 -31.12 16.26 -8.78
C CYS A 20 -29.60 16.42 -8.54
N ILE A 21 -28.98 15.45 -7.86
CA ILE A 21 -27.51 15.45 -7.69
C ILE A 21 -26.87 15.24 -9.07
N SER A 22 -26.04 16.18 -9.49
CA SER A 22 -25.32 16.16 -10.77
C SER A 22 -23.83 15.85 -10.62
N GLY A 23 -23.29 15.88 -9.40
CA GLY A 23 -21.91 15.49 -9.12
C GLY A 23 -21.42 15.90 -7.74
N ALA A 24 -20.14 15.66 -7.46
CA ALA A 24 -19.48 16.14 -6.25
C ALA A 24 -18.02 16.56 -6.53
N THR A 25 -17.51 17.50 -5.75
CA THR A 25 -16.09 17.89 -5.75
C THR A 25 -15.58 17.89 -4.32
N THR A 26 -14.42 17.27 -4.10
CA THR A 26 -13.75 17.31 -2.80
C THR A 26 -12.55 18.27 -2.87
N LEU A 27 -12.48 19.21 -1.93
CA LEU A 27 -11.37 20.13 -1.74
C LEU A 27 -10.68 19.81 -0.41
N HIS A 28 -9.36 19.69 -0.46
CA HIS A 28 -8.53 19.34 0.70
C HIS A 28 -7.76 20.57 1.18
N TYR A 29 -7.69 20.75 2.50
CA TYR A 29 -7.04 21.89 3.15
C TYR A 29 -6.15 21.42 4.30
N LEU A 30 -5.08 22.18 4.59
CA LEU A 30 -4.32 22.09 5.84
C LEU A 30 -3.89 20.66 6.23
N LEU A 31 -3.16 19.98 5.34
CA LEU A 31 -2.51 18.73 5.70
C LEU A 31 -1.48 18.96 6.81
N GLU A 32 -1.52 18.18 7.87
CA GLU A 32 -0.54 18.19 8.97
C GLU A 32 0.82 17.61 8.55
N ARG A 33 1.56 18.35 7.72
CA ARG A 33 2.83 17.88 7.11
C ARG A 33 3.89 17.46 8.13
N SER A 34 3.95 18.11 9.29
CA SER A 34 4.93 17.81 10.34
C SER A 34 4.82 16.38 10.86
N ARG A 35 3.61 15.81 10.89
CA ARG A 35 3.33 14.45 11.37
C ARG A 35 4.14 13.39 10.64
N LEU A 36 4.54 13.65 9.39
CA LEU A 36 5.32 12.70 8.62
C LEU A 36 6.70 12.44 9.24
N VAL A 37 7.36 13.48 9.76
CA VAL A 37 8.75 13.43 10.21
C VAL A 37 8.90 13.55 11.73
N ASP A 38 7.90 14.11 12.40
CA ASP A 38 7.87 14.33 13.84
C ASP A 38 6.48 14.02 14.40
N ILE A 39 6.39 12.92 15.15
CA ILE A 39 5.14 12.39 15.70
C ILE A 39 5.08 12.75 17.18
N SER A 40 3.93 13.24 17.64
CA SER A 40 3.71 13.49 19.07
C SER A 40 3.73 12.18 19.86
N PRO A 41 4.21 12.17 21.11
CA PRO A 41 4.21 10.97 21.94
C PRO A 41 2.83 10.32 22.01
N ARG A 42 2.79 8.99 21.89
CA ARG A 42 1.56 8.17 21.89
C ARG A 42 0.61 8.43 20.71
N GLU A 43 1.05 9.13 19.67
CA GLU A 43 0.32 9.22 18.39
C GLU A 43 0.93 8.31 17.32
N ARG A 44 0.27 8.24 16.15
CA ARG A 44 0.73 7.52 14.95
C ARG A 44 1.02 8.51 13.82
N ASN A 45 1.80 8.05 12.85
CA ASN A 45 1.84 8.65 11.51
C ASN A 45 0.51 8.36 10.77
N TYR A 46 0.43 8.74 9.49
CA TYR A 46 -0.71 8.39 8.64
C TYR A 46 -0.88 6.87 8.50
N HIS A 47 -2.14 6.41 8.54
CA HIS A 47 -2.49 4.99 8.52
C HIS A 47 -1.86 4.23 7.35
N ILE A 48 -1.81 4.85 6.17
CA ILE A 48 -1.32 4.21 4.95
C ILE A 48 0.08 3.60 5.07
N PHE A 49 0.96 4.18 5.91
CA PHE A 49 2.31 3.62 6.09
C PHE A 49 2.30 2.29 6.85
N TYR A 50 1.46 2.20 7.88
CA TYR A 50 1.32 0.99 8.67
C TYR A 50 0.54 -0.08 7.92
N GLN A 51 -0.54 0.34 7.23
CA GLN A 51 -1.32 -0.49 6.32
C GLN A 51 -0.44 -1.14 5.25
N LEU A 52 0.41 -0.33 4.59
CA LEU A 52 1.34 -0.82 3.58
C LEU A 52 2.39 -1.79 4.16
N CYS A 53 2.94 -1.51 5.35
CA CYS A 53 3.89 -2.41 6.00
C CYS A 53 3.24 -3.74 6.43
N ALA A 54 2.03 -3.70 6.99
CA ALA A 54 1.29 -4.87 7.43
C ALA A 54 0.92 -5.78 6.24
N ALA A 55 0.37 -5.19 5.17
CA ALA A 55 0.05 -5.94 3.96
C ALA A 55 1.29 -6.54 3.29
N ALA A 56 2.43 -5.82 3.29
CA ALA A 56 3.68 -6.36 2.77
C ALA A 56 4.22 -7.53 3.61
N ALA A 57 4.06 -7.49 4.93
CA ALA A 57 4.42 -8.60 5.80
C ALA A 57 3.52 -9.83 5.55
N ALA A 58 2.20 -9.63 5.49
CA ALA A 58 1.26 -10.71 5.17
C ALA A 58 1.56 -11.36 3.81
N ALA A 59 1.85 -10.54 2.78
CA ALA A 59 2.21 -11.04 1.45
C ALA A 59 3.54 -11.80 1.38
N ALA A 60 4.42 -11.63 2.37
CA ALA A 60 5.68 -12.36 2.49
C ALA A 60 5.50 -13.70 3.21
N ASP A 61 4.64 -13.76 4.23
CA ASP A 61 4.40 -14.97 5.04
C ASP A 61 3.62 -16.06 4.26
N GLU A 62 2.69 -15.68 3.38
CA GLU A 62 1.92 -16.61 2.56
C GLU A 62 2.72 -17.29 1.43
N GLY A 63 3.98 -16.90 1.20
CA GLY A 63 4.80 -17.35 0.06
C GLY A 63 5.61 -18.63 0.29
N SER A 64 5.38 -19.37 1.39
CA SER A 64 6.14 -20.60 1.72
C SER A 64 5.47 -21.91 1.25
N GLU A 65 4.27 -21.85 0.68
CA GLU A 65 3.54 -22.99 0.15
C GLU A 65 3.26 -22.76 -1.36
N ASP A 66 3.66 -23.69 -2.23
CA ASP A 66 3.35 -23.77 -3.68
C ASP A 66 4.10 -22.92 -4.74
N ASP A 67 5.42 -23.15 -4.88
CA ASP A 67 6.14 -22.95 -6.17
C ASP A 67 6.67 -24.28 -6.77
N SER A 68 6.02 -25.41 -6.44
CA SER A 68 6.44 -26.75 -6.92
C SER A 68 5.45 -27.44 -7.86
N SER A 69 4.52 -26.69 -8.46
CA SER A 69 3.66 -27.23 -9.51
C SER A 69 4.39 -27.29 -10.85
N GLN A 70 5.17 -28.36 -11.03
CA GLN A 70 5.61 -28.83 -12.35
C GLN A 70 4.38 -29.02 -13.27
N PRO A 71 4.46 -28.69 -14.56
CA PRO A 71 3.38 -28.96 -15.49
C PRO A 71 3.28 -30.49 -15.66
N ALA A 72 2.20 -31.07 -15.14
CA ALA A 72 1.87 -32.47 -15.35
C ALA A 72 1.73 -32.75 -16.85
N LEU A 73 2.38 -33.82 -17.31
CA LEU A 73 2.36 -34.29 -18.68
C LEU A 73 0.92 -34.48 -19.19
N MET A 74 0.73 -33.99 -20.41
CA MET A 74 -0.42 -34.20 -21.28
C MET A 74 -0.69 -35.69 -21.53
N ALA A 75 -1.93 -36.14 -21.29
CA ALA A 75 -2.48 -37.37 -21.84
C ALA A 75 -3.85 -37.06 -22.47
N PRO A 76 -4.24 -37.73 -23.57
CA PRO A 76 -5.32 -37.26 -24.45
C PRO A 76 -6.72 -37.68 -23.99
N GLU A 77 -7.68 -36.89 -24.43
CA GLU A 77 -9.10 -36.87 -24.07
C GLU A 77 -9.91 -38.09 -24.57
N SER A 78 -11.03 -38.36 -23.90
CA SER A 78 -12.20 -38.97 -24.55
C SER A 78 -13.53 -38.51 -23.92
N HIS A 79 -14.37 -37.95 -24.81
CA HIS A 79 -15.84 -37.93 -24.85
C HIS A 79 -16.68 -36.91 -24.05
N GLU A 80 -17.19 -35.95 -24.84
CA GLU A 80 -18.59 -35.49 -25.05
C GLU A 80 -19.63 -35.48 -23.92
N GLY A 81 -20.30 -34.33 -23.78
CA GLY A 81 -21.62 -34.20 -23.15
C GLY A 81 -21.96 -32.75 -22.82
N GLY A 82 -22.99 -32.19 -23.48
CA GLY A 82 -23.36 -30.77 -23.41
C GLY A 82 -23.94 -30.29 -22.06
N GLY A 83 -23.98 -28.97 -21.90
CA GLY A 83 -24.63 -28.30 -20.77
C GLY A 83 -24.38 -26.79 -20.80
N ALA A 84 -25.46 -26.02 -20.89
CA ALA A 84 -25.49 -24.57 -21.01
C ALA A 84 -24.92 -23.83 -19.78
N ASP A 85 -24.36 -22.65 -20.06
CA ASP A 85 -24.28 -21.46 -19.20
C ASP A 85 -23.75 -21.62 -17.77
N ARG A 86 -22.44 -21.85 -17.66
CA ARG A 86 -21.66 -21.83 -16.40
C ARG A 86 -20.38 -20.99 -16.48
N SER A 87 -20.20 -20.24 -17.57
CA SER A 87 -18.94 -19.59 -17.93
C SER A 87 -18.73 -18.24 -17.25
N GLU A 88 -19.77 -17.54 -16.83
CA GLU A 88 -19.62 -16.19 -16.24
C GLU A 88 -19.19 -16.23 -14.78
N ALA A 89 -19.78 -17.10 -13.96
CA ALA A 89 -19.43 -17.23 -12.54
C ALA A 89 -18.03 -17.82 -12.31
N LYS A 90 -17.55 -18.67 -13.23
CA LYS A 90 -16.20 -19.25 -13.15
C LYS A 90 -15.12 -18.25 -13.57
N LYS A 91 -15.42 -17.40 -14.55
CA LYS A 91 -14.50 -16.35 -15.03
C LYS A 91 -14.26 -15.26 -13.99
N ALA A 92 -15.31 -14.81 -13.28
CA ALA A 92 -15.16 -13.83 -12.20
C ALA A 92 -14.27 -14.34 -11.05
N HIS A 93 -14.41 -15.61 -10.68
CA HIS A 93 -13.60 -16.22 -9.61
C HIS A 93 -12.11 -16.36 -10.00
N ASP A 94 -11.83 -16.70 -11.26
CA ASP A 94 -10.45 -16.80 -11.77
C ASP A 94 -9.79 -15.40 -11.93
N ASP A 95 -10.58 -14.36 -12.22
CA ASP A 95 -10.10 -12.97 -12.34
C ASP A 95 -9.79 -12.33 -10.97
N ASP A 96 -10.59 -12.61 -9.93
CA ASP A 96 -10.38 -12.11 -8.56
C ASP A 96 -9.06 -12.65 -7.92
N ASP A 97 -8.74 -13.93 -8.17
CA ASP A 97 -7.48 -14.53 -7.69
C ASP A 97 -6.25 -13.91 -8.40
N ALA A 98 -6.40 -13.52 -9.67
CA ALA A 98 -5.32 -12.92 -10.45
C ALA A 98 -4.95 -11.51 -9.96
N ASP A 99 -5.92 -10.66 -9.62
CA ASP A 99 -5.63 -9.31 -9.07
C ASP A 99 -5.00 -9.40 -7.68
N ALA A 100 -5.53 -10.25 -6.79
CA ALA A 100 -4.95 -10.50 -5.47
C ALA A 100 -3.49 -10.99 -5.57
N LYS A 101 -3.21 -11.95 -6.47
CA LYS A 101 -1.85 -12.43 -6.74
C LYS A 101 -0.95 -11.34 -7.31
N SER A 102 -1.49 -10.44 -8.14
CA SER A 102 -0.74 -9.28 -8.67
C SER A 102 -0.37 -8.29 -7.57
N LEU A 103 -1.32 -7.97 -6.67
CA LEU A 103 -1.08 -7.13 -5.50
C LEU A 103 0.00 -7.72 -4.59
N ARG A 104 -0.11 -9.01 -4.22
CA ARG A 104 0.89 -9.67 -3.37
C ARG A 104 2.28 -9.65 -3.99
N ARG A 105 2.40 -9.91 -5.30
CA ARG A 105 3.66 -9.82 -6.04
C ARG A 105 4.25 -8.41 -5.99
N MET A 106 3.40 -7.40 -6.13
CA MET A 106 3.81 -6.00 -6.04
C MET A 106 4.33 -5.66 -4.64
N LEU A 107 3.61 -6.05 -3.59
CA LEU A 107 3.97 -5.82 -2.19
C LEU A 107 5.30 -6.49 -1.82
N ARG A 108 5.49 -7.76 -2.21
CA ARG A 108 6.78 -8.46 -2.04
C ARG A 108 7.92 -7.73 -2.75
N GLY A 109 7.64 -7.15 -3.93
CA GLY A 109 8.61 -6.38 -4.69
C GLY A 109 9.09 -5.10 -4.00
N LEU A 110 8.30 -4.53 -3.07
CA LEU A 110 8.69 -3.34 -2.31
C LEU A 110 9.73 -3.63 -1.22
N LYS A 111 9.86 -4.89 -0.78
CA LYS A 111 10.83 -5.34 0.23
C LYS A 111 10.80 -4.49 1.52
N LEU A 112 9.59 -4.18 1.99
CA LEU A 112 9.40 -3.37 3.19
C LEU A 112 9.76 -4.15 4.46
N LYS A 113 10.40 -3.45 5.39
CA LYS A 113 10.57 -3.87 6.79
C LYS A 113 9.24 -3.78 7.56
N ARG A 114 9.19 -4.29 8.79
CA ARG A 114 8.05 -4.07 9.69
C ARG A 114 7.93 -2.59 10.06
N ALA A 115 6.72 -2.12 10.38
CA ALA A 115 6.49 -0.72 10.74
C ALA A 115 7.37 -0.27 11.94
N SER A 116 7.64 -1.17 12.89
CA SER A 116 8.51 -0.93 14.05
C SER A 116 10.00 -0.71 13.72
N GLU A 117 10.41 -0.91 12.46
CA GLU A 117 11.80 -0.75 12.02
C GLU A 117 12.05 0.60 11.33
N TYR A 118 10.98 1.38 11.05
CA TYR A 118 11.10 2.69 10.42
C TYR A 118 11.08 3.83 11.43
N HIS A 119 12.05 4.73 11.30
CA HIS A 119 12.21 5.93 12.12
C HIS A 119 10.97 6.81 12.07
N TYR A 120 10.45 7.07 10.87
CA TYR A 120 9.22 7.85 10.68
C TYR A 120 7.96 7.20 11.28
N LEU A 121 8.00 5.95 11.74
CA LEU A 121 6.84 5.27 12.33
C LEU A 121 6.99 4.99 13.82
N THR A 122 8.19 5.17 14.38
CA THR A 122 8.53 4.82 15.78
C THR A 122 9.05 5.99 16.61
N ARG A 123 9.33 7.13 15.97
CA ARG A 123 9.88 8.32 16.63
C ARG A 123 9.03 8.76 17.84
N ASN A 124 9.70 9.26 18.88
CA ASN A 124 9.06 9.85 20.08
C ASN A 124 8.09 8.91 20.83
N GLY A 125 8.26 7.58 20.72
CA GLY A 125 7.34 6.62 21.34
C GLY A 125 5.99 6.58 20.61
N ALA A 126 6.03 6.71 19.29
CA ALA A 126 4.86 6.54 18.44
C ALA A 126 4.27 5.13 18.62
N VAL A 127 2.94 5.07 18.54
CA VAL A 127 2.21 3.81 18.59
C VAL A 127 2.36 3.12 17.24
N VAL A 128 2.64 1.81 17.24
CA VAL A 128 2.70 1.03 15.99
C VAL A 128 1.37 0.30 15.80
N ASP A 129 0.91 -0.40 16.83
CA ASP A 129 -0.31 -1.19 16.81
C ASP A 129 -1.46 -0.48 17.53
N VAL A 130 -2.65 -0.55 16.96
CA VAL A 130 -3.88 -0.01 17.58
C VAL A 130 -4.84 -1.15 17.82
N GLU A 131 -5.31 -1.27 19.06
CA GLU A 131 -6.27 -2.29 19.44
C GLU A 131 -7.52 -2.26 18.56
N GLY A 132 -7.91 -3.43 18.04
CA GLY A 132 -9.09 -3.61 17.20
C GLY A 132 -8.95 -3.10 15.77
N ARG A 133 -7.74 -2.75 15.31
CA ARG A 133 -7.48 -2.39 13.91
C ARG A 133 -6.63 -3.46 13.23
N ASP A 134 -7.08 -3.90 12.07
CA ASP A 134 -6.30 -4.74 11.16
C ASP A 134 -5.76 -3.86 10.03
N ASP A 135 -4.50 -3.47 10.13
CA ASP A 135 -3.86 -2.60 9.13
C ASP A 135 -3.67 -3.32 7.78
N ALA A 136 -3.58 -4.66 7.75
CA ALA A 136 -3.44 -5.40 6.49
C ALA A 136 -4.77 -5.48 5.73
N ASP A 137 -5.86 -5.80 6.43
CA ASP A 137 -7.23 -5.80 5.86
C ASP A 137 -7.64 -4.39 5.40
N ASP A 138 -7.36 -3.37 6.22
CA ASP A 138 -7.57 -1.97 5.86
C ASP A 138 -6.82 -1.60 4.56
N PHE A 139 -5.61 -2.14 4.33
CA PHE A 139 -4.85 -1.89 3.11
C PHE A 139 -5.48 -2.54 1.89
N GLU A 140 -5.96 -3.78 2.00
CA GLU A 140 -6.66 -4.50 0.94
C GLU A 140 -7.87 -3.68 0.48
N ALA A 141 -8.66 -3.16 1.42
CA ALA A 141 -9.79 -2.29 1.14
C ALA A 141 -9.38 -0.98 0.42
N VAL A 142 -8.26 -0.36 0.81
CA VAL A 142 -7.72 0.82 0.12
C VAL A 142 -7.29 0.48 -1.32
N ALA A 143 -6.58 -0.63 -1.50
CA ALA A 143 -6.14 -1.12 -2.80
C ALA A 143 -7.32 -1.39 -3.74
N GLN A 144 -8.36 -2.03 -3.23
CA GLN A 144 -9.60 -2.31 -3.96
C GLN A 144 -10.34 -1.02 -4.32
N ALA A 145 -10.51 -0.09 -3.38
CA ALA A 145 -11.16 1.19 -3.64
C ALA A 145 -10.41 2.01 -4.72
N LEU A 146 -9.08 1.99 -4.71
CA LEU A 146 -8.27 2.61 -5.77
C LEU A 146 -8.52 1.96 -7.14
N HIS A 147 -8.65 0.63 -7.19
CA HIS A 147 -8.95 -0.11 -8.41
C HIS A 147 -10.31 0.29 -8.98
N GLU A 148 -11.34 0.34 -8.13
CA GLU A 148 -12.71 0.76 -8.49
C GLU A 148 -12.78 2.21 -8.98
N LEU A 149 -11.93 3.09 -8.43
CA LEU A 149 -11.78 4.47 -8.88
C LEU A 149 -10.96 4.62 -10.19
N GLY A 150 -10.56 3.50 -10.80
CA GLY A 150 -9.82 3.48 -12.07
C GLY A 150 -8.31 3.68 -11.93
N VAL A 151 -7.76 3.64 -10.72
CA VAL A 151 -6.32 3.73 -10.48
C VAL A 151 -5.71 2.35 -10.73
N ARG A 152 -5.00 2.21 -11.86
CA ARG A 152 -4.55 0.90 -12.34
C ARG A 152 -3.48 0.27 -11.46
N ARG A 153 -3.65 -1.02 -11.16
CA ARG A 153 -2.77 -1.83 -10.31
C ARG A 153 -1.31 -1.78 -10.77
N ASP A 154 -1.06 -2.13 -12.01
CA ASP A 154 0.31 -2.34 -12.51
C ASP A 154 1.11 -1.06 -12.79
N THR A 155 0.45 0.10 -12.86
CA THR A 155 1.09 1.38 -13.15
C THR A 155 0.95 2.36 -12.00
N GLU A 156 -0.28 2.81 -11.72
CA GLU A 156 -0.51 3.97 -10.86
C GLU A 156 -0.45 3.59 -9.38
N GLN A 157 -1.09 2.48 -8.99
CA GLN A 157 -0.97 1.99 -7.62
C GLN A 157 0.47 1.56 -7.31
N ARG A 158 1.13 0.87 -8.25
CA ARG A 158 2.55 0.50 -8.13
C ARG A 158 3.43 1.72 -7.89
N GLN A 159 3.25 2.80 -8.65
CA GLN A 159 4.00 4.05 -8.47
C GLN A 159 3.66 4.70 -7.12
N LEU A 160 2.38 4.76 -6.75
CA LEU A 160 1.94 5.31 -5.47
C LEU A 160 2.59 4.58 -4.28
N PHE A 161 2.55 3.25 -4.27
CA PHE A 161 3.12 2.47 -3.17
C PHE A 161 4.64 2.53 -3.15
N ARG A 162 5.30 2.62 -4.32
CA ARG A 162 6.76 2.89 -4.39
C ARG A 162 7.12 4.25 -3.80
N LEU A 163 6.33 5.30 -4.07
CA LEU A 163 6.55 6.63 -3.48
C LEU A 163 6.41 6.56 -1.96
N LEU A 164 5.36 5.91 -1.44
CA LEU A 164 5.19 5.73 0.01
C LEU A 164 6.33 4.93 0.64
N ALA A 165 6.75 3.84 0.01
CA ALA A 165 7.90 3.05 0.45
C ALA A 165 9.18 3.88 0.47
N SER A 166 9.40 4.72 -0.56
CA SER A 166 10.59 5.58 -0.63
C SER A 166 10.65 6.60 0.50
N LEU A 167 9.50 7.13 0.94
CA LEU A 167 9.45 8.04 2.08
C LEU A 167 9.89 7.35 3.38
N LEU A 168 9.53 6.08 3.56
CA LEU A 168 9.97 5.29 4.70
C LEU A 168 11.48 5.06 4.69
N GLU A 169 12.06 4.74 3.52
CA GLU A 169 13.51 4.59 3.34
C GLU A 169 14.27 5.90 3.57
N LEU A 170 13.76 7.02 3.03
CA LEU A 170 14.36 8.34 3.23
C LEU A 170 14.43 8.74 4.70
N GLY A 171 13.43 8.35 5.50
CA GLY A 171 13.42 8.62 6.94
C GLY A 171 14.51 7.90 7.72
N GLN A 172 15.15 6.90 7.13
CA GLN A 172 16.26 6.16 7.74
C GLN A 172 17.63 6.76 7.42
N VAL A 173 17.73 7.65 6.43
CA VAL A 173 19.02 8.18 5.97
C VAL A 173 19.59 9.11 7.02
N GLY A 174 20.74 8.71 7.58
CA GLY A 174 21.50 9.48 8.54
C GLY A 174 22.51 10.40 7.86
N PHE A 175 22.86 11.49 8.54
CA PHE A 175 23.90 12.42 8.10
C PHE A 175 24.89 12.65 9.24
N THR A 176 26.18 12.65 8.90
CA THR A 176 27.27 12.93 9.84
C THR A 176 27.87 14.30 9.53
N PRO A 177 28.13 15.14 10.56
CA PRO A 177 28.72 16.45 10.36
C PRO A 177 30.20 16.35 9.96
N THR A 178 30.64 17.30 9.15
CA THR A 178 32.03 17.50 8.72
C THR A 178 32.41 18.97 8.92
N PRO A 179 33.71 19.33 8.91
CA PRO A 179 34.12 20.74 9.06
C PRO A 179 33.45 21.69 8.05
N ASP A 180 33.17 21.22 6.83
CA ASP A 180 32.64 22.03 5.73
C ASP A 180 31.16 21.74 5.39
N GLY A 181 30.46 20.92 6.17
CA GLY A 181 29.07 20.54 5.88
C GLY A 181 28.66 19.21 6.51
N CYS A 182 27.97 18.35 5.76
CA CYS A 182 27.64 16.99 6.19
C CYS A 182 27.79 15.99 5.05
N VAL A 183 27.95 14.71 5.42
CA VAL A 183 27.95 13.58 4.49
C VAL A 183 26.93 12.56 4.93
N VAL A 184 26.44 11.74 4.00
CA VAL A 184 25.55 10.61 4.33
C VAL A 184 26.31 9.67 5.26
N ASP A 185 25.65 9.24 6.33
CA ASP A 185 26.20 8.25 7.24
C ASP A 185 26.42 6.94 6.48
N PRO A 186 27.68 6.43 6.38
CA PRO A 186 27.98 5.19 5.70
C PRO A 186 27.12 4.00 6.15
N GLN A 187 26.67 4.00 7.42
CA GLN A 187 25.82 2.95 7.97
C GLN A 187 24.41 2.92 7.38
N THR A 188 23.95 4.04 6.79
CA THR A 188 22.60 4.19 6.21
C THR A 188 22.62 4.32 4.68
N SER A 189 23.78 4.05 4.08
CA SER A 189 23.97 4.13 2.63
C SER A 189 23.10 3.14 1.84
N ALA A 190 22.78 1.99 2.45
CA ALA A 190 21.89 0.99 1.86
C ALA A 190 20.46 1.52 1.72
N GLU A 191 19.94 2.18 2.76
CA GLU A 191 18.61 2.81 2.77
C GLU A 191 18.52 3.93 1.73
N LEU A 192 19.56 4.74 1.57
CA LEU A 192 19.62 5.73 0.49
C LEU A 192 19.56 5.07 -0.89
N GLY A 193 20.30 3.98 -1.09
CA GLY A 193 20.26 3.19 -2.33
C GLY A 193 18.87 2.62 -2.62
N ARG A 194 18.16 2.12 -1.59
CA ARG A 194 16.77 1.64 -1.73
C ARG A 194 15.81 2.77 -2.05
N ALA A 195 15.91 3.92 -1.37
CA ALA A 195 15.09 5.09 -1.66
C ALA A 195 15.24 5.52 -3.13
N ALA A 196 16.48 5.61 -3.62
CA ALA A 196 16.77 5.94 -5.02
C ALA A 196 16.15 4.90 -5.98
N GLN A 197 16.31 3.59 -5.70
CA GLN A 197 15.72 2.55 -6.53
C GLN A 197 14.19 2.63 -6.61
N LEU A 198 13.52 3.03 -5.52
CA LEU A 198 12.06 3.17 -5.47
C LEU A 198 11.56 4.43 -6.20
N LEU A 199 12.29 5.53 -6.10
CA LEU A 199 11.97 6.80 -6.78
C LEU A 199 12.19 6.74 -8.30
N GLY A 200 13.14 5.94 -8.76
CA GLY A 200 13.56 5.89 -10.17
C GLY A 200 14.54 6.99 -10.51
#